data_AF-A0A1V4V171-F1
#
_entry.id   AF-A0A1V4V171-F1
#
_cell.length_a   1.000
_cell.length_b   1.000
_cell.length_c   1.000
_cell.angle_alpha   90.00
_cell.angle_beta   90.00
_cell.angle_gamma   90.00
#
_symmetry.space_group_name_H-M   'P 1'
#
loop_
_entity.id
_entity.type
_entity.pdbx_description
1 polymer ?
#
loop_
_entity_poly.entity_id
_entity_poly.type
_entity_poly.pdbx_seq_one_letter_code
_entity_poly.pdbx_strand_id
1 'polypeptide(L)'
;MAGKIDELGAALRSLVQERIIVARCELLHRTYQAVRQAQLNQQERAELMKLVGSRIAPGIFSSIVSGAPIFMNFPKLDSFTVVDGRIFHFVHSAKPQKSDLQRAYLLFRESQNELLALMVQNLEDLVTEFLAEAGYRLEERTPEGLNFVKGDVRLTVLVYSRIGNVAIDQCRQCAGDHPEQCVVIVPHEESLPPFMKFFSDNCLAFEESRISVWVANMEVGSIDPFIGYTTDLDIYSRFKNPRLAAMVRSTWGCPAR
;
A
#
# COMPACT_ATOMS: atom_id res chain seq x y z
N MET A 1 6.29 6.97 28.47
CA MET A 1 6.00 6.84 27.03
C MET A 1 4.80 7.72 26.74
N ALA A 2 4.91 8.52 25.69
CA ALA A 2 4.02 9.64 25.39
C ALA A 2 2.58 9.18 25.07
N GLY A 3 1.59 9.88 25.61
CA GLY A 3 0.18 9.46 25.60
C GLY A 3 -0.37 9.06 24.23
N LYS A 4 0.06 9.71 23.14
CA LYS A 4 -0.40 9.39 21.77
C LYS A 4 0.09 8.04 21.25
N ILE A 5 1.28 7.60 21.65
CA ILE A 5 1.81 6.28 21.31
C ILE A 5 1.01 5.19 22.03
N ASP A 6 0.63 5.45 23.30
CA ASP A 6 -0.20 4.54 24.08
C ASP A 6 -1.65 4.50 23.53
N GLU A 7 -2.21 5.63 23.11
CA GLU A 7 -3.51 5.74 22.43
C GLU A 7 -3.54 4.96 21.11
N LEU A 8 -2.49 5.10 20.28
CA LEU A 8 -2.29 4.32 19.06
C LEU A 8 -2.32 2.81 19.36
N GLY A 9 -1.55 2.37 20.37
CA GLY A 9 -1.52 0.98 20.81
C GLY A 9 -2.87 0.51 21.35
N ALA A 10 -3.61 1.36 22.06
CA ALA A 10 -4.94 1.06 22.59
C ALA A 10 -5.98 0.90 21.48
N ALA A 11 -5.96 1.78 20.46
CA ALA A 11 -6.86 1.71 19.32
C ALA A 11 -6.69 0.40 18.54
N LEU A 12 -5.45 0.01 18.24
CA LEU A 12 -5.16 -1.24 17.54
C LEU A 12 -5.48 -2.47 18.40
N ARG A 13 -5.28 -2.38 19.72
CA ARG A 13 -5.66 -3.46 20.63
C ARG A 13 -7.17 -3.66 20.67
N SER A 14 -7.94 -2.57 20.73
CA SER A 14 -9.41 -2.61 20.70
C SER A 14 -9.91 -3.27 19.43
N LEU A 15 -9.35 -2.92 18.27
CA LEU A 15 -9.68 -3.58 16.99
C LEU A 15 -9.46 -5.09 17.07
N VAL A 16 -8.29 -5.53 17.54
CA VAL A 16 -7.96 -6.97 17.62
C VAL A 16 -8.86 -7.70 18.63
N GLN A 17 -9.19 -7.08 19.75
CA GLN A 17 -10.08 -7.65 20.77
C GLN A 17 -11.52 -7.77 20.27
N GLU A 18 -12.02 -6.78 19.53
CA GLU A 18 -13.37 -6.80 18.94
C GLU A 18 -13.47 -7.85 17.84
N ARG A 19 -12.46 -7.94 16.97
CA ARG A 19 -12.46 -8.85 15.82
C ARG A 19 -12.19 -10.30 16.21
N ILE A 20 -11.27 -10.54 17.15
CA ILE A 20 -10.73 -11.86 17.54
C ILE A 20 -9.93 -12.54 16.41
N ILE A 21 -10.51 -12.57 15.21
CA ILE A 21 -9.92 -13.01 13.95
C ILE A 21 -10.07 -11.84 12.97
N VAL A 22 -8.95 -11.30 12.48
CA VAL A 22 -8.92 -10.09 11.65
C VAL A 22 -8.31 -10.38 10.29
N ALA A 23 -8.91 -9.85 9.22
CA ALA A 23 -8.32 -9.96 7.89
C ALA A 23 -6.97 -9.20 7.85
N ARG A 24 -5.95 -9.77 7.21
CA ARG A 24 -4.61 -9.18 7.13
C ARG A 24 -4.64 -7.77 6.53
N CYS A 25 -5.41 -7.58 5.45
CA CYS A 25 -5.58 -6.27 4.80
C CYS A 25 -6.35 -5.27 5.67
N GLU A 26 -7.35 -5.73 6.45
CA GLU A 26 -8.05 -4.87 7.41
C GLU A 26 -7.06 -4.35 8.47
N LEU A 27 -6.29 -5.25 9.08
CA LEU A 27 -5.28 -4.89 10.07
C LEU A 27 -4.26 -3.90 9.49
N LEU A 28 -3.79 -4.12 8.26
CA LEU A 28 -2.87 -3.22 7.57
C LEU A 28 -3.45 -1.81 7.44
N HIS A 29 -4.63 -1.68 6.83
CA HIS A 29 -5.20 -0.35 6.55
C HIS A 29 -5.65 0.38 7.82
N ARG A 30 -6.13 -0.35 8.83
CA ARG A 30 -6.43 0.20 10.16
C ARG A 30 -5.17 0.63 10.90
N THR A 31 -4.03 -0.04 10.68
CA THR A 31 -2.73 0.40 11.23
C THR A 31 -2.32 1.75 10.66
N TYR A 32 -2.40 1.92 9.34
CA TYR A 32 -2.15 3.22 8.70
C TYR A 32 -3.10 4.30 9.20
N GLN A 33 -4.40 4.00 9.28
CA GLN A 33 -5.42 4.91 9.81
C GLN A 33 -5.07 5.37 11.23
N ALA A 34 -4.74 4.43 12.11
CA ALA A 34 -4.42 4.74 13.51
C ALA A 34 -3.18 5.63 13.62
N VAL A 35 -2.12 5.35 12.84
CA VAL A 35 -0.91 6.19 12.81
C VAL A 35 -1.21 7.61 12.32
N ARG A 36 -2.05 7.76 11.28
CA ARG A 36 -2.48 9.06 10.77
C ARG A 36 -3.27 9.84 11.83
N GLN A 37 -4.22 9.19 12.49
CA GLN A 37 -5.09 9.80 13.50
C GLN A 37 -4.36 10.18 14.79
N ALA A 38 -3.30 9.45 15.16
CA ALA A 38 -2.51 9.76 16.34
C ALA A 38 -1.83 11.15 16.28
N GLN A 39 -1.66 11.73 15.07
CA GLN A 39 -1.05 13.05 14.87
C GLN A 39 0.25 13.22 15.68
N LEU A 40 1.13 12.24 15.54
CA LEU A 40 2.37 12.15 16.30
C LEU A 40 3.26 13.36 16.00
N ASN A 41 3.82 13.97 17.04
CA ASN A 41 4.81 15.02 16.89
C ASN A 41 6.17 14.44 16.45
N GLN A 42 7.13 15.31 16.13
CA GLN A 42 8.45 14.88 15.62
C GLN A 42 9.20 13.97 16.59
N GLN A 43 9.14 14.24 17.89
CA GLN A 43 9.79 13.41 18.91
C GLN A 43 9.13 12.02 18.99
N GLU A 44 7.81 11.95 19.05
CA GLU A 44 7.05 10.70 19.10
C GLU A 44 7.28 9.85 17.84
N ARG A 45 7.33 10.48 16.66
CA ARG A 45 7.67 9.79 15.40
C ARG A 45 9.08 9.22 15.45
N ALA A 46 10.05 10.00 15.93
CA ALA A 46 11.43 9.54 16.05
C ALA A 46 11.59 8.39 17.06
N GLU A 47 10.85 8.42 18.17
CA GLU A 47 10.80 7.33 19.15
C GLU A 47 10.23 6.04 18.53
N LEU A 48 9.09 6.12 17.84
CA LEU A 48 8.52 4.96 17.15
C LEU A 48 9.42 4.42 16.05
N MET A 49 10.03 5.29 15.23
CA MET A 49 10.92 4.84 14.15
C MET A 49 12.13 4.04 14.66
N LYS A 50 12.61 4.31 15.89
CA LYS A 50 13.66 3.49 16.51
C LYS A 50 13.20 2.06 16.83
N LEU A 51 11.90 1.87 17.09
CA LEU A 51 11.32 0.58 17.44
C LEU A 51 10.89 -0.22 16.20
N VAL A 52 10.37 0.45 15.17
CA VAL A 52 9.72 -0.22 14.03
C VAL A 52 10.39 0.04 12.67
N GLY A 53 11.45 0.84 12.63
CA GLY A 53 12.16 1.22 11.41
C GLY A 53 11.66 2.53 10.80
N SER A 54 12.14 2.83 9.59
CA SER A 54 11.91 4.13 8.92
C SER A 54 10.45 4.43 8.57
N ARG A 55 9.61 3.40 8.43
CA ARG A 55 8.19 3.52 8.10
C ARG A 55 7.33 3.03 9.25
N ILE A 56 6.67 3.96 9.94
CA ILE A 56 5.95 3.70 11.19
C ILE A 56 4.82 2.68 10.99
N ALA A 57 3.86 2.93 10.08
CA ALA A 57 2.71 2.03 9.90
C ALA A 57 3.10 0.62 9.40
N PRO A 58 3.93 0.47 8.34
CA PRO A 58 4.47 -0.84 7.94
C PRO A 58 5.20 -1.57 9.07
N GLY A 59 6.04 -0.85 9.81
CA GLY A 59 6.81 -1.42 10.90
C GLY A 59 5.95 -1.90 12.06
N ILE A 60 4.93 -1.12 12.45
CA ILE A 60 3.93 -1.53 13.45
C ILE A 60 3.19 -2.77 12.97
N PHE A 61 2.67 -2.75 11.74
CA PHE A 61 1.96 -3.89 11.15
C PHE A 61 2.82 -5.15 11.18
N SER A 62 4.07 -5.05 10.71
CA SER A 62 5.05 -6.15 10.72
C SER A 62 5.31 -6.67 12.14
N SER A 63 5.46 -5.79 13.13
CA SER A 63 5.64 -6.17 14.54
C SER A 63 4.45 -6.97 15.09
N ILE A 64 3.22 -6.59 14.71
CA ILE A 64 2.01 -7.27 15.15
C ILE A 64 1.91 -8.67 14.54
N VAL A 65 2.01 -8.77 13.21
CA VAL A 65 1.81 -10.04 12.48
C VAL A 65 2.98 -11.02 12.61
N SER A 66 4.14 -10.56 13.08
CA SER A 66 5.27 -11.43 13.45
C SER A 66 5.20 -11.94 14.89
N GLY A 67 4.19 -11.52 15.66
CA GLY A 67 4.03 -11.91 17.06
C GLY A 67 4.97 -11.20 18.03
N ALA A 68 5.59 -10.09 17.63
CA ALA A 68 6.47 -9.26 18.45
C ALA A 68 5.97 -7.80 18.50
N PRO A 69 4.72 -7.55 18.95
CA PRO A 69 4.15 -6.21 18.94
C PRO A 69 4.92 -5.27 19.86
N ILE A 70 5.15 -4.04 19.41
CA ILE A 70 5.87 -3.02 20.19
C ILE A 70 5.05 -2.42 21.35
N PHE A 71 3.73 -2.62 21.35
CA PHE A 71 2.84 -2.07 22.36
C PHE A 71 2.69 -3.03 23.54
N MET A 72 2.73 -2.48 24.76
CA MET A 72 2.53 -3.23 26.00
C MET A 72 1.18 -3.97 26.00
N ASN A 73 1.16 -5.21 26.48
CA ASN A 73 -0.06 -6.03 26.62
C ASN A 73 -0.87 -6.20 25.31
N PHE A 74 -0.21 -6.16 24.15
CA PHE A 74 -0.87 -6.39 22.87
C PHE A 74 -1.04 -7.91 22.62
N PRO A 75 -2.23 -8.38 22.16
CA PRO A 75 -2.46 -9.78 21.84
C PRO A 75 -1.49 -10.33 20.79
N LYS A 76 -0.94 -11.53 21.02
CA LYS A 76 0.03 -12.14 20.11
C LYS A 76 -0.66 -12.76 18.89
N LEU A 77 -0.72 -12.01 17.79
CA LEU A 77 -1.29 -12.42 16.49
C LEU A 77 -0.24 -13.10 15.60
N ASP A 78 0.31 -14.23 16.04
CA ASP A 78 1.33 -14.99 15.30
C ASP A 78 0.78 -16.14 14.45
N SER A 79 -0.54 -16.36 14.49
CA SER A 79 -1.22 -17.48 13.85
C SER A 79 -2.18 -16.98 12.78
N PHE A 80 -2.21 -17.68 11.65
CA PHE A 80 -3.05 -17.31 10.52
C PHE A 80 -3.72 -18.52 9.87
N THR A 81 -4.79 -18.25 9.13
CA THR A 81 -5.45 -19.20 8.24
C THR A 81 -5.83 -18.51 6.94
N VAL A 82 -6.14 -19.29 5.91
CA VAL A 82 -6.61 -18.80 4.61
C VAL A 82 -8.05 -19.22 4.42
N VAL A 83 -8.93 -18.25 4.17
CA VAL A 83 -10.36 -18.46 3.88
C VAL A 83 -10.66 -17.75 2.57
N ASP A 84 -11.12 -18.49 1.55
CA ASP A 84 -11.45 -17.95 0.22
C ASP A 84 -10.34 -17.07 -0.39
N GLY A 85 -9.07 -17.50 -0.21
CA GLY A 85 -7.90 -16.78 -0.73
C GLY A 85 -7.47 -15.54 0.07
N ARG A 86 -8.12 -15.25 1.20
CA ARG A 86 -7.78 -14.15 2.11
C ARG A 86 -7.07 -14.66 3.35
N ILE A 87 -6.07 -13.92 3.82
CA ILE A 87 -5.34 -14.25 5.04
C ILE A 87 -6.05 -13.63 6.25
N PHE A 88 -6.33 -14.45 7.27
CA PHE A 88 -6.90 -14.02 8.55
C PHE A 88 -5.94 -14.33 9.69
N HIS A 89 -5.65 -13.34 10.54
CA HIS A 89 -4.80 -13.45 11.73
C HIS A 89 -5.63 -13.62 13.00
N PHE A 90 -5.15 -14.42 13.93
CA PHE A 90 -5.78 -14.65 15.24
C PHE A 90 -4.73 -14.93 16.32
N VAL A 91 -5.15 -14.85 17.58
CA VAL A 91 -4.26 -15.06 18.73
C VAL A 91 -3.80 -16.51 18.79
N HIS A 92 -2.50 -16.76 19.02
CA HIS A 92 -1.89 -18.10 19.04
C HIS A 92 -2.68 -19.18 19.79
N SER A 93 -3.22 -18.82 20.95
CA SER A 93 -3.95 -19.73 21.84
C SER A 93 -5.37 -20.02 21.38
N ALA A 94 -5.89 -19.31 20.38
CA ALA A 94 -7.24 -19.50 19.86
C ALA A 94 -7.27 -20.70 18.90
N LYS A 95 -8.30 -21.53 19.05
CA LYS A 95 -8.65 -22.60 18.09
C LYS A 95 -9.94 -22.21 17.39
N PRO A 96 -9.86 -21.33 16.38
CA PRO A 96 -11.05 -20.77 15.74
C PRO A 96 -11.90 -21.89 15.15
N GLN A 97 -13.17 -21.91 15.53
CA GLN A 97 -14.16 -22.81 14.95
C GLN A 97 -14.63 -22.27 13.59
N LYS A 98 -15.29 -23.11 12.80
CA LYS A 98 -15.85 -22.70 11.50
C LYS A 98 -16.79 -21.49 11.62
N SER A 99 -17.57 -21.42 12.71
CA SER A 99 -18.46 -20.29 13.01
C SER A 99 -17.70 -18.99 13.23
N ASP A 100 -16.52 -19.04 13.86
CA ASP A 100 -15.71 -17.86 14.15
C ASP A 100 -15.12 -17.30 12.84
N LEU A 101 -14.65 -18.18 11.96
CA LEU A 101 -14.15 -17.79 10.63
C LEU A 101 -15.26 -17.20 9.76
N GLN A 102 -16.45 -17.78 9.78
CA GLN A 102 -17.59 -17.25 9.04
C GLN A 102 -18.00 -15.86 9.55
N ARG A 103 -18.02 -15.66 10.88
CA ARG A 103 -18.26 -14.35 11.47
C ARG A 103 -17.20 -13.33 11.06
N ALA A 104 -15.92 -13.70 11.14
CA ALA A 104 -14.81 -12.83 10.74
C ALA A 104 -14.91 -12.42 9.26
N TYR A 105 -15.27 -13.36 8.39
CA TYR A 105 -15.49 -13.08 6.97
C TYR A 105 -16.68 -12.14 6.73
N LEU A 106 -17.79 -12.30 7.46
CA LEU A 106 -18.94 -11.40 7.37
C LEU A 106 -18.57 -9.97 7.80
N LEU A 107 -17.91 -9.80 8.95
CA LEU A 107 -17.46 -8.49 9.43
C LEU A 107 -16.49 -7.81 8.45
N PHE A 108 -15.58 -8.59 7.85
CA PHE A 108 -14.68 -8.09 6.81
C PHE A 108 -15.47 -7.60 5.57
N ARG A 109 -16.47 -8.37 5.12
CA ARG A 109 -17.32 -7.97 3.99
C ARG A 109 -18.11 -6.70 4.28
N GLU A 110 -18.64 -6.55 5.49
CA GLU A 110 -19.34 -5.33 5.93
C GLU A 110 -18.41 -4.10 5.91
N SER A 111 -17.13 -4.29 6.23
CA SER A 111 -16.11 -3.23 6.24
C SER A 111 -15.50 -2.94 4.86
N GLN A 112 -15.88 -3.67 3.81
CA GLN A 112 -15.13 -3.69 2.54
C GLN A 112 -15.05 -2.30 1.87
N ASN A 113 -16.14 -1.55 1.81
CA ASN A 113 -16.16 -0.23 1.17
C ASN A 113 -15.30 0.78 1.95
N GLU A 114 -15.38 0.74 3.28
CA GLU A 114 -14.54 1.58 4.15
C GLU A 114 -13.05 1.23 3.97
N LEU A 115 -12.72 -0.07 3.92
CA LEU A 115 -11.35 -0.53 3.72
C LEU A 115 -10.81 -0.13 2.34
N LEU A 116 -11.63 -0.13 1.29
CA LEU A 116 -11.24 0.37 -0.03
C LEU A 116 -10.91 1.86 0.01
N ALA A 117 -11.73 2.68 0.69
CA ALA A 117 -11.46 4.10 0.86
C ALA A 117 -10.17 4.35 1.66
N LEU A 118 -9.98 3.62 2.77
CA LEU A 118 -8.75 3.69 3.57
C LEU A 118 -7.52 3.28 2.74
N MET A 119 -7.62 2.23 1.95
CA MET A 119 -6.54 1.77 1.08
C MET A 119 -6.10 2.85 0.09
N VAL A 120 -7.04 3.50 -0.61
CA VAL A 120 -6.72 4.59 -1.54
C VAL A 120 -6.02 5.73 -0.80
N GLN A 121 -6.54 6.14 0.35
CA GLN A 121 -5.90 7.18 1.16
C GLN A 121 -4.48 6.77 1.64
N ASN A 122 -4.28 5.50 2.00
CA ASN A 122 -2.99 4.97 2.41
C ASN A 122 -1.98 4.94 1.26
N LEU A 123 -2.44 4.66 0.03
CA LEU A 123 -1.62 4.72 -1.18
C LEU A 123 -1.21 6.17 -1.50
N GLU A 124 -2.15 7.11 -1.42
CA GLU A 124 -1.88 8.54 -1.61
C GLU A 124 -0.83 9.06 -0.61
N ASP A 125 -0.97 8.70 0.67
CA ASP A 125 0.02 9.08 1.69
C ASP A 125 1.39 8.46 1.40
N LEU A 126 1.43 7.18 1.04
CA LEU A 126 2.69 6.48 0.76
C LEU A 126 3.40 7.07 -0.47
N VAL A 127 2.68 7.36 -1.56
CA VAL A 127 3.29 7.98 -2.75
C VAL A 127 3.72 9.42 -2.49
N THR A 128 2.96 10.15 -1.67
CA THR A 128 3.33 11.51 -1.26
C THR A 128 4.63 11.50 -0.46
N GLU A 129 4.78 10.61 0.52
CA GLU A 129 6.04 10.45 1.26
C GLU A 129 7.20 10.01 0.36
N PHE A 130 6.96 9.03 -0.52
CA PHE A 130 7.96 8.52 -1.47
C PHE A 130 8.47 9.62 -2.41
N LEU A 131 7.57 10.43 -2.97
CA LEU A 131 7.93 11.53 -3.87
C LEU A 131 8.56 12.70 -3.13
N ALA A 132 8.14 12.99 -1.90
CA ALA A 132 8.79 13.98 -1.05
C ALA A 132 10.26 13.65 -0.79
N GLU A 133 10.58 12.37 -0.56
CA GLU A 133 11.96 11.90 -0.42
C GLU A 133 12.78 11.98 -1.72
N ALA A 134 12.12 12.02 -2.87
CA ALA A 134 12.73 12.27 -4.18
C ALA A 134 12.79 13.77 -4.54
N GLY A 135 12.39 14.66 -3.62
CA GLY A 135 12.43 16.12 -3.78
C GLY A 135 11.20 16.75 -4.44
N TYR A 136 10.13 15.98 -4.65
CA TYR A 136 8.88 16.50 -5.18
C TYR A 136 7.99 17.06 -4.07
N ARG A 137 7.18 18.06 -4.40
CA ARG A 137 6.15 18.60 -3.51
C ARG A 137 4.78 18.39 -4.13
N LEU A 138 3.81 17.95 -3.35
CA LEU A 138 2.41 17.93 -3.77
C LEU A 138 1.94 19.37 -4.02
N GLU A 139 1.52 19.65 -5.24
CA GLU A 139 0.96 20.96 -5.64
C GLU A 139 -0.55 20.95 -5.53
N GLU A 140 -1.20 19.90 -6.03
CA GLU A 140 -2.65 19.82 -6.13
C GLU A 140 -3.15 18.38 -5.96
N ARG A 141 -4.30 18.21 -5.33
CA ARG A 141 -5.08 16.97 -5.31
C ARG A 141 -6.37 17.22 -6.09
N THR A 142 -6.57 16.51 -7.18
CA THR A 142 -7.79 16.55 -8.00
C THR A 142 -8.57 15.24 -7.82
N PRO A 143 -9.84 15.17 -8.27
CA PRO A 143 -10.58 13.90 -8.31
C PRO A 143 -9.91 12.82 -9.17
N GLU A 144 -9.13 13.21 -10.16
CA GLU A 144 -8.45 12.33 -11.11
C GLU A 144 -7.11 11.81 -10.57
N GLY A 145 -6.42 12.56 -9.71
CA GLY A 145 -5.14 12.17 -9.16
C GLY A 145 -4.42 13.24 -8.34
N LEU A 146 -3.11 13.04 -8.17
CA LEU A 146 -2.23 13.92 -7.41
C LEU A 146 -1.19 14.54 -8.35
N ASN A 147 -1.04 15.86 -8.30
CA ASN A 147 -0.05 16.58 -9.10
C ASN A 147 1.12 17.02 -8.23
N PHE A 148 2.32 16.59 -8.61
CA PHE A 148 3.56 16.87 -7.92
C PHE A 148 4.49 17.72 -8.77
N VAL A 149 5.33 18.53 -8.12
CA VAL A 149 6.29 19.41 -8.77
C VAL A 149 7.69 19.30 -8.15
N LYS A 150 8.71 19.39 -9.00
CA LYS A 150 10.13 19.47 -8.63
C LYS A 150 10.85 20.40 -9.62
N GLY A 151 11.08 21.65 -9.22
CA GLY A 151 11.50 22.69 -10.17
C GLY A 151 10.45 22.86 -11.26
N ASP A 152 10.86 22.78 -12.53
CA ASP A 152 9.97 22.86 -13.70
C ASP A 152 9.37 21.50 -14.10
N VAL A 153 9.74 20.41 -13.41
CA VAL A 153 9.22 19.07 -13.68
C VAL A 153 7.90 18.87 -12.96
N ARG A 154 6.88 18.41 -13.70
CA ARG A 154 5.59 17.98 -13.17
C ARG A 154 5.48 16.46 -13.22
N LEU A 155 4.72 15.89 -12.30
CA LEU A 155 4.38 14.47 -12.27
C LEU A 155 2.94 14.31 -11.78
N THR A 156 2.10 13.71 -12.62
CA THR A 156 0.72 13.34 -12.29
C THR A 156 0.69 11.88 -11.84
N VAL A 157 0.09 11.63 -10.70
CA VAL A 157 -0.05 10.30 -10.10
C VAL A 157 -1.53 9.92 -10.03
N LEU A 158 -1.91 8.85 -10.72
CA LEU A 158 -3.26 8.28 -10.71
C LEU A 158 -3.30 7.09 -9.75
N VAL A 159 -4.19 7.11 -8.76
CA VAL A 159 -4.25 6.06 -7.73
C VAL A 159 -5.44 5.15 -7.98
N TYR A 160 -5.17 3.84 -8.13
CA TYR A 160 -6.19 2.83 -8.33
C TYR A 160 -6.19 1.83 -7.17
N SER A 161 -7.38 1.39 -6.77
CA SER A 161 -7.56 0.44 -5.66
C SER A 161 -7.12 -0.99 -5.98
N ARG A 162 -6.85 -1.32 -7.24
CA ARG A 162 -6.41 -2.64 -7.71
C ARG A 162 -5.91 -2.53 -9.14
N ILE A 163 -5.05 -3.45 -9.57
CA ILE A 163 -4.51 -3.40 -10.92
C ILE A 163 -5.57 -3.66 -11.99
N GLY A 164 -6.54 -4.54 -11.70
CA GLY A 164 -7.64 -4.84 -12.63
C GLY A 164 -8.60 -3.68 -12.92
N ASN A 165 -8.52 -2.56 -12.17
CA ASN A 165 -9.34 -1.37 -12.41
C ASN A 165 -8.64 -0.33 -13.27
N VAL A 166 -7.36 -0.51 -13.58
CA VAL A 166 -6.58 0.45 -14.36
C VAL A 166 -7.08 0.43 -15.80
N ALA A 167 -7.48 1.60 -16.30
CA ALA A 167 -7.98 1.78 -17.66
C ALA A 167 -7.05 2.73 -18.44
N ILE A 168 -6.35 2.20 -19.44
CA ILE A 168 -5.34 2.96 -20.20
C ILE A 168 -5.91 4.22 -20.86
N ASP A 169 -7.13 4.16 -21.39
CA ASP A 169 -7.73 5.32 -22.08
C ASP A 169 -8.01 6.47 -21.10
N GLN A 170 -8.45 6.17 -19.88
CA GLN A 170 -8.59 7.17 -18.81
C GLN A 170 -7.22 7.72 -18.39
N CYS A 171 -6.21 6.85 -18.30
CA CYS A 171 -4.85 7.28 -17.96
C CYS A 171 -4.29 8.24 -19.01
N ARG A 172 -4.51 7.96 -20.32
CA ARG A 172 -4.13 8.83 -21.43
C ARG A 172 -4.84 10.17 -21.39
N GLN A 173 -6.14 10.17 -21.08
CA GLN A 173 -6.90 11.40 -20.94
C GLN A 173 -6.37 12.27 -19.79
N CYS A 174 -6.04 11.67 -18.65
CA CYS A 174 -5.49 12.40 -17.50
C CYS A 174 -4.04 12.87 -17.76
N ALA A 175 -3.26 12.10 -18.50
CA ALA A 175 -1.89 12.43 -18.86
C ALA A 175 -1.78 13.64 -19.82
N GLY A 176 -2.80 13.85 -20.66
CA GLY A 176 -2.79 14.92 -21.67
C GLY A 176 -1.58 14.83 -22.58
N ASP A 177 -0.88 15.96 -22.76
CA ASP A 177 0.26 16.09 -23.67
C ASP A 177 1.60 15.60 -23.08
N HIS A 178 1.62 15.19 -21.81
CA HIS A 178 2.84 14.81 -21.07
C HIS A 178 2.75 13.39 -20.46
N PRO A 179 2.56 12.33 -21.26
CA PRO A 179 2.34 11.00 -20.72
C PRO A 179 3.54 10.36 -20.05
N GLU A 180 4.76 10.78 -20.36
CA GLU A 180 5.97 10.42 -19.61
C GLU A 180 6.01 11.00 -18.19
N GLN A 181 5.17 12.01 -17.91
CA GLN A 181 4.98 12.61 -16.60
C GLN A 181 3.75 12.05 -15.88
N CYS A 182 3.19 10.93 -16.35
CA CYS A 182 2.04 10.27 -15.74
C CYS A 182 2.43 8.89 -15.20
N VAL A 183 2.06 8.64 -13.95
CA VAL A 183 2.31 7.39 -13.23
C VAL A 183 1.01 6.88 -12.64
N VAL A 184 0.75 5.60 -12.83
CA VAL A 184 -0.33 4.86 -12.17
C VAL A 184 0.23 4.16 -10.93
N ILE A 185 -0.42 4.32 -9.78
CA ILE A 185 -0.11 3.62 -8.54
C ILE A 185 -1.21 2.60 -8.25
N VAL A 186 -0.82 1.36 -8.03
CA VAL A 186 -1.69 0.26 -7.59
C VAL A 186 -1.13 -0.41 -6.33
N PRO A 187 -1.97 -0.96 -5.45
CA PRO A 187 -1.48 -1.74 -4.32
C PRO A 187 -0.91 -3.08 -4.78
N HIS A 188 0.05 -3.60 -4.04
CA HIS A 188 0.40 -5.03 -4.07
C HIS A 188 -0.81 -5.89 -3.69
N GLU A 189 -1.03 -7.00 -4.38
CA GLU A 189 -2.12 -7.94 -4.10
C GLU A 189 -1.59 -9.29 -3.58
N GLU A 190 -2.41 -10.02 -2.81
CA GLU A 190 -2.04 -11.33 -2.24
C GLU A 190 -1.80 -12.42 -3.31
N SER A 191 -2.19 -12.18 -4.57
CA SER A 191 -2.09 -13.14 -5.66
C SER A 191 -1.54 -12.51 -6.93
N LEU A 192 -0.77 -13.31 -7.68
CA LEU A 192 -0.15 -12.91 -8.94
C LEU A 192 -1.09 -12.83 -10.17
N PRO A 193 -2.13 -13.68 -10.32
CA PRO A 193 -2.92 -13.74 -11.55
C PRO A 193 -3.51 -12.40 -12.04
N PRO A 194 -4.01 -11.48 -11.19
CA PRO A 194 -4.47 -10.16 -11.63
C PRO A 194 -3.39 -9.35 -12.35
N PHE A 195 -2.16 -9.38 -11.82
CA PHE A 195 -1.01 -8.70 -12.44
C PHE A 195 -0.62 -9.33 -13.77
N MET A 196 -0.57 -10.66 -13.85
CA MET A 196 -0.25 -11.36 -15.10
C MET A 196 -1.29 -11.07 -16.18
N LYS A 197 -2.58 -11.12 -15.82
CA LYS A 197 -3.67 -10.81 -16.75
C LYS A 197 -3.56 -9.38 -17.25
N PHE A 198 -3.41 -8.42 -16.33
CA PHE A 198 -3.26 -7.02 -16.71
C PHE A 198 -2.06 -6.78 -17.62
N PHE A 199 -0.90 -7.38 -17.30
CA PHE A 199 0.30 -7.25 -18.11
C PHE A 199 0.11 -7.83 -19.52
N SER A 200 -0.41 -9.06 -19.62
CA SER A 200 -0.69 -9.71 -20.91
C SER A 200 -1.64 -8.87 -21.77
N ASP A 201 -2.66 -8.26 -21.16
CA ASP A 201 -3.69 -7.53 -21.87
C ASP A 201 -3.24 -6.10 -22.26
N ASN A 202 -2.31 -5.48 -21.51
CA ASN A 202 -2.04 -4.03 -21.60
C ASN A 202 -0.57 -3.62 -21.75
N CYS A 203 0.43 -4.52 -21.65
CA CYS A 203 1.84 -4.11 -21.58
C CYS A 203 2.27 -3.24 -22.77
N LEU A 204 1.88 -3.62 -24.00
CA LEU A 204 2.19 -2.87 -25.21
C LEU A 204 1.56 -1.48 -25.19
N ALA A 205 0.27 -1.39 -24.83
CA ALA A 205 -0.46 -0.13 -24.81
C ALA A 205 0.14 0.88 -23.81
N PHE A 206 0.61 0.39 -22.65
CA PHE A 206 1.33 1.22 -21.69
C PHE A 206 2.74 1.60 -22.19
N GLU A 207 3.53 0.66 -22.73
CA GLU A 207 4.86 0.95 -23.28
C GLU A 207 4.80 1.98 -24.43
N GLU A 208 3.78 1.91 -25.29
CA GLU A 208 3.54 2.88 -26.37
C GLU A 208 3.09 4.24 -25.85
N SER A 209 2.25 4.25 -24.80
CA SER A 209 1.77 5.48 -24.19
C SER A 209 2.86 6.22 -23.39
N ARG A 210 3.93 5.55 -22.97
CA ARG A 210 4.95 6.05 -22.03
C ARG A 210 4.46 6.33 -20.60
N ILE A 211 3.21 5.98 -20.29
CA ILE A 211 2.67 6.01 -18.93
C ILE A 211 3.29 4.84 -18.14
N SER A 212 3.80 5.13 -16.95
CA SER A 212 4.37 4.10 -16.08
C SER A 212 3.34 3.56 -15.09
N VAL A 213 3.47 2.29 -14.71
CA VAL A 213 2.66 1.66 -13.66
C VAL A 213 3.60 1.22 -12.55
N TRP A 214 3.37 1.70 -11.33
CA TRP A 214 4.15 1.37 -10.14
C TRP A 214 3.26 0.64 -9.12
N VAL A 215 3.88 -0.25 -8.36
CA VAL A 215 3.23 -1.10 -7.37
C VAL A 215 3.69 -0.70 -5.98
N ALA A 216 2.73 -0.39 -5.13
CA ALA A 216 2.95 -0.02 -3.75
C ALA A 216 2.74 -1.22 -2.82
N ASN A 217 3.82 -1.64 -2.16
CA ASN A 217 3.75 -2.62 -1.08
C ASN A 217 3.62 -1.90 0.26
N MET A 218 2.38 -1.70 0.72
CA MET A 218 2.08 -1.05 2.00
C MET A 218 2.47 -1.89 3.22
N GLU A 219 2.65 -3.21 3.11
CA GLU A 219 3.14 -4.02 4.23
C GLU A 219 4.59 -3.71 4.58
N VAL A 220 5.38 -3.27 3.58
CA VAL A 220 6.79 -2.90 3.75
C VAL A 220 7.04 -1.39 3.60
N GLY A 221 6.06 -0.64 3.09
CA GLY A 221 6.18 0.79 2.82
C GLY A 221 7.11 1.11 1.64
N SER A 222 7.06 0.30 0.58
CA SER A 222 7.87 0.49 -0.63
C SER A 222 7.01 0.68 -1.87
N ILE A 223 7.59 1.30 -2.90
CA ILE A 223 7.03 1.43 -4.24
C ILE A 223 8.07 0.91 -5.22
N ASP A 224 7.64 0.19 -6.25
CA ASP A 224 8.50 -0.40 -7.27
C ASP A 224 7.88 -0.28 -8.68
N PRO A 225 8.69 -0.12 -9.75
CA PRO A 225 8.15 -0.04 -11.10
C PRO A 225 7.69 -1.41 -11.58
N PHE A 226 6.51 -1.48 -12.19
CA PHE A 226 5.94 -2.70 -12.76
C PHE A 226 5.87 -2.66 -14.30
N ILE A 227 5.44 -1.53 -14.87
CA ILE A 227 5.55 -1.23 -16.31
C ILE A 227 6.17 0.15 -16.46
N GLY A 228 7.04 0.30 -17.46
CA GLY A 228 7.75 1.55 -17.72
C GLY A 228 8.93 1.79 -16.77
N TYR A 229 9.63 2.89 -17.01
CA TYR A 229 10.81 3.31 -16.25
C TYR A 229 10.80 4.83 -16.12
N THR A 230 11.34 5.32 -15.01
CA THR A 230 11.60 6.76 -14.83
C THR A 230 13.02 7.11 -15.29
N THR A 231 13.18 8.31 -15.84
CA THR A 231 14.50 8.92 -16.10
C THR A 231 14.97 9.79 -14.94
N ASP A 232 14.10 10.10 -13.96
CA ASP A 232 14.47 10.82 -12.74
C ASP A 232 15.25 9.88 -11.81
N LEU A 233 16.54 10.17 -11.63
CA LEU A 233 17.45 9.36 -10.81
C LEU A 233 17.12 9.42 -9.31
N ASP A 234 16.52 10.51 -8.83
CA ASP A 234 16.13 10.63 -7.43
C ASP A 234 14.97 9.67 -7.15
N ILE A 235 13.96 9.63 -8.02
CA ILE A 235 12.87 8.63 -7.98
C ILE A 235 13.45 7.21 -8.10
N TYR A 236 14.31 6.97 -9.09
CA TYR A 236 14.92 5.66 -9.33
C TYR A 236 15.63 5.13 -8.09
N SER A 237 16.36 5.99 -7.36
CA SER A 237 17.09 5.62 -6.14
C SER A 237 16.19 5.28 -4.96
N ARG A 238 14.91 5.69 -4.98
CA ARG A 238 13.94 5.42 -3.91
C ARG A 238 13.23 4.08 -4.08
N PHE A 239 13.15 3.54 -5.30
CA PHE A 239 12.55 2.23 -5.51
C PHE A 239 13.30 1.15 -4.71
N LYS A 240 12.57 0.22 -4.11
CA LYS A 240 13.16 -0.90 -3.37
C LYS A 240 13.85 -1.88 -4.32
N ASN A 241 13.27 -2.05 -5.51
CA ASN A 241 13.69 -2.91 -6.59
C ASN A 241 13.44 -2.19 -7.94
N PRO A 242 14.32 -1.25 -8.32
CA PRO A 242 14.17 -0.48 -9.56
C PRO A 242 14.22 -1.33 -10.84
N ARG A 243 14.63 -2.61 -10.74
CA ARG A 243 14.70 -3.55 -11.87
C ARG A 243 13.43 -4.39 -12.04
N LEU A 244 12.41 -4.23 -11.19
CA LEU A 244 11.21 -5.06 -11.20
C LEU A 244 10.51 -5.06 -12.57
N ALA A 245 10.28 -3.90 -13.17
CA ALA A 245 9.68 -3.79 -14.50
C ALA A 245 10.47 -4.56 -15.58
N ALA A 246 11.81 -4.50 -15.55
CA ALA A 246 12.66 -5.24 -16.48
C ALA A 246 12.54 -6.75 -16.29
N MET A 247 12.52 -7.20 -15.04
CA MET A 247 12.32 -8.62 -14.71
C MET A 247 10.97 -9.12 -15.18
N VAL A 248 9.88 -8.40 -14.85
CA VAL A 248 8.52 -8.71 -15.29
C VAL A 248 8.46 -8.80 -16.81
N ARG A 249 8.98 -7.80 -17.52
CA ARG A 249 9.01 -7.78 -18.98
C ARG A 249 9.76 -8.97 -19.58
N SER A 250 10.90 -9.34 -19.00
CA SER A 250 11.71 -10.47 -19.48
C SER A 250 11.06 -11.83 -19.20
N THR A 251 10.38 -11.97 -18.06
CA THR A 251 9.82 -13.25 -17.61
C THR A 251 8.44 -13.52 -18.20
N TRP A 252 7.58 -12.51 -18.28
CA TRP A 252 6.21 -12.67 -18.78
C TRP A 252 6.08 -12.37 -20.27
N GLY A 253 7.11 -11.77 -20.86
CA GLY A 253 7.16 -11.48 -22.29
C GLY A 253 6.17 -10.40 -22.69
N CYS A 254 6.63 -9.15 -22.78
CA CYS A 254 5.89 -8.16 -23.58
C CYS A 254 6.33 -8.33 -25.05
N PRO A 255 5.40 -8.52 -26.00
CA PRO A 255 5.74 -8.66 -27.41
C PRO A 255 6.67 -7.53 -27.86
N ALA A 256 7.65 -7.85 -28.70
CA ALA A 256 8.45 -6.80 -29.33
C ALA A 256 7.58 -6.06 -30.36
N ARG A 257 7.87 -4.76 -30.52
CA ARG A 257 7.32 -3.96 -31.61
C ARG A 257 7.64 -4.55 -32.98
#